data_AF-A0A2A6P6I6-F1
#
_entry.id   AF-A0A2A6P6I6-F1
#
_cell.length_a   1.000
_cell.length_b   1.000
_cell.length_c   1.000
_cell.angle_alpha   90.00
_cell.angle_beta   90.00
_cell.angle_gamma   90.00
#
_symmetry.space_group_name_H-M   'P 1'
#
loop_
_entity.id
_entity.type
_entity.pdbx_description
1 polymer ?
#
loop_
_entity_poly.entity_id
_entity_poly.type
_entity_poly.pdbx_seq_one_letter_code
_entity_poly.pdbx_strand_id
1 'polypeptide(L)'
;MRQFRRRKRPLTKSSFMTMSSAAALLAVSLAVSAPVRAADDAVIQKWITEFQPSTLSKDDQKKELEWFAKAAEPFKGMEINIVSETIATHEYESQTLAKAFSELTGIKLKH
;
A
#
# COMPACT_ATOMS: atom_id res chain seq x y z
N MET A 1 31.48 67.63 -39.21
CA MET A 1 30.49 66.61 -39.67
C MET A 1 31.16 65.24 -39.70
N ARG A 2 30.45 64.22 -39.22
CA ARG A 2 30.97 62.97 -38.64
C ARG A 2 31.65 62.02 -39.63
N GLN A 3 32.80 61.48 -39.25
CA GLN A 3 33.48 60.39 -39.95
C GLN A 3 32.80 59.04 -39.66
N PHE A 4 32.56 58.28 -40.72
CA PHE A 4 32.17 56.87 -40.67
C PHE A 4 33.36 55.99 -40.30
N ARG A 5 33.20 55.14 -39.27
CA ARG A 5 34.02 53.94 -39.06
C ARG A 5 33.12 52.73 -38.87
N ARG A 6 33.17 51.80 -39.81
CA ARG A 6 32.56 50.46 -39.72
C ARG A 6 33.15 49.70 -38.53
N ARG A 7 32.30 49.03 -37.75
CA ARG A 7 32.71 48.00 -36.78
C ARG A 7 31.89 46.74 -37.04
N LYS A 8 32.56 45.67 -37.47
CA LYS A 8 32.01 44.31 -37.55
C LYS A 8 31.68 43.82 -36.13
N ARG A 9 30.53 43.18 -35.94
CA ARG A 9 30.25 42.35 -34.75
C ARG A 9 29.66 41.01 -35.19
N PRO A 10 30.08 39.89 -34.57
CA PRO A 10 29.85 38.53 -35.07
C PRO A 10 28.46 37.98 -34.70
N LEU A 11 28.02 37.00 -35.50
CA LEU A 11 26.83 36.16 -35.27
C LEU A 11 26.84 35.55 -33.86
N THR A 12 25.84 35.89 -33.05
CA THR A 12 25.55 35.19 -31.79
C THR A 12 24.72 33.95 -32.10
N LYS A 13 25.30 32.76 -31.88
CA LYS A 13 24.58 31.48 -31.85
C LYS A 13 23.55 31.52 -30.72
N SER A 14 22.26 31.61 -31.03
CA SER A 14 21.19 31.32 -30.08
C SER A 14 21.00 29.80 -30.01
N SER A 15 21.57 29.16 -29.00
CA SER A 15 21.16 27.82 -28.62
C SER A 15 21.01 27.79 -27.11
N PHE A 16 19.81 28.08 -26.62
CA PHE A 16 19.31 27.66 -25.32
C PHE A 16 17.79 27.48 -25.44
N MET A 17 17.39 26.50 -26.27
CA MET A 17 16.03 25.98 -26.26
C MET A 17 15.98 24.86 -25.21
N THR A 18 15.31 25.16 -24.10
CA THR A 18 14.46 24.23 -23.33
C THR A 18 15.01 22.82 -23.04
N MET A 19 15.73 22.66 -21.92
CA MET A 19 15.74 21.39 -21.17
C MET A 19 15.07 21.62 -19.81
N SER A 20 13.76 21.42 -19.77
CA SER A 20 12.99 21.27 -18.53
C SER A 20 11.97 20.16 -18.73
N SER A 21 12.42 18.89 -18.70
CA SER A 21 11.52 17.75 -18.51
C SER A 21 12.29 16.42 -18.30
N ALA A 22 13.06 16.30 -17.21
CA ALA A 22 13.61 14.99 -16.82
C ALA A 22 13.72 14.82 -15.29
N ALA A 23 13.90 15.90 -14.54
CA ALA A 23 14.06 15.83 -13.09
C ALA A 23 12.74 15.60 -12.32
N ALA A 24 11.57 15.82 -12.93
CA ALA A 24 10.28 15.69 -12.26
C ALA A 24 9.74 14.24 -12.20
N LEU A 25 10.28 13.31 -12.99
CA LEU A 25 9.81 11.92 -13.04
C LEU A 25 10.54 10.97 -12.08
N LEU A 26 11.63 11.41 -11.45
CA LEU A 26 12.41 10.58 -10.52
C LEU A 26 11.98 10.71 -9.05
N ALA A 27 11.13 11.68 -8.72
CA ALA A 27 10.73 11.95 -7.34
C ALA A 27 9.54 11.11 -6.82
N VAL A 28 8.84 10.38 -7.70
CA VAL A 28 7.65 9.58 -7.32
C VAL A 28 8.02 8.15 -6.89
N SER A 29 9.26 7.70 -7.11
CA SER A 29 9.65 6.29 -6.93
C SER A 29 10.09 5.89 -5.51
N LEU A 30 10.12 6.81 -4.53
CA LEU A 30 10.62 6.51 -3.17
C LEU A 30 9.56 6.47 -2.05
N ALA A 31 8.25 6.54 -2.38
CA ALA A 31 7.21 6.63 -1.35
C ALA A 31 6.64 5.29 -0.82
N VAL A 32 7.22 4.12 -1.16
CA VAL A 32 6.70 2.80 -0.71
C VAL A 32 7.73 2.04 0.13
N SER A 33 8.18 2.65 1.22
CA SER A 33 8.91 1.96 2.28
C SER A 33 8.50 2.50 3.65
N ALA A 34 7.20 2.58 3.89
CA ALA A 34 6.70 2.63 5.26
C ALA A 34 7.02 1.30 5.96
N PRO A 35 7.61 1.31 7.17
CA PRO A 35 7.81 0.08 7.93
C PRO A 35 6.46 -0.58 8.14
N VAL A 36 6.32 -1.84 7.71
CA VAL A 36 5.14 -2.65 7.98
C VAL A 36 5.01 -2.71 9.50
N ARG A 37 3.97 -2.07 10.06
CA ARG A 37 3.57 -2.40 11.42
C ARG A 37 2.90 -3.76 11.32
N ALA A 38 3.70 -4.81 11.48
CA ALA A 38 3.20 -6.17 11.47
C ALA A 38 1.99 -6.26 12.41
N ALA A 39 0.93 -6.95 11.97
CA ALA A 39 -0.05 -7.44 12.92
C ALA A 39 0.70 -8.20 14.03
N ASP A 40 0.12 -8.22 15.23
CA ASP A 40 0.75 -8.88 16.37
C ASP A 40 1.13 -10.32 15.97
N ASP A 41 2.42 -10.63 16.03
CA ASP A 41 2.97 -11.92 15.60
C ASP A 41 2.27 -13.07 16.32
N ALA A 42 1.83 -12.86 17.57
CA ALA A 42 1.05 -13.85 18.32
C ALA A 42 -0.35 -14.09 17.70
N VAL A 43 -1.00 -13.03 17.22
CA VAL A 43 -2.30 -13.12 16.53
C VAL A 43 -2.13 -13.85 15.20
N ILE A 44 -1.09 -13.54 14.43
CA ILE A 44 -0.81 -14.23 13.16
C ILE A 44 -0.60 -15.73 13.39
N GLN A 45 0.25 -16.12 14.34
CA GLN A 45 0.53 -17.53 14.62
C GLN A 45 -0.70 -18.30 15.11
N LYS A 46 -1.55 -17.66 15.92
CA LYS A 46 -2.85 -18.22 16.32
C LYS A 46 -3.70 -18.56 15.10
N TRP A 47 -3.86 -17.63 14.15
CA TRP A 47 -4.72 -17.84 12.99
C TRP A 47 -4.12 -18.79 11.94
N ILE A 48 -2.80 -18.85 11.79
CA ILE A 48 -2.12 -19.90 10.99
C ILE A 48 -2.46 -21.29 11.52
N THR A 49 -2.61 -21.44 12.84
CA THR A 49 -2.94 -22.73 13.46
C THR A 49 -4.39 -23.12 13.16
N GLU A 50 -5.32 -22.16 13.16
CA GLU A 50 -6.74 -22.38 12.83
C GLU A 50 -6.94 -22.69 11.32
N PHE A 51 -6.19 -22.02 10.43
CA PHE A 51 -6.39 -22.13 8.98
C PHE A 51 -5.70 -23.35 8.37
N GLN A 52 -6.08 -24.53 8.83
CA GLN A 52 -5.61 -25.81 8.33
C GLN A 52 -6.77 -26.72 7.88
N PRO A 53 -6.58 -27.51 6.79
CA PRO A 53 -5.37 -27.61 5.97
C PRO A 53 -5.19 -26.42 5.01
N SER A 54 -3.95 -26.07 4.70
CA SER A 54 -3.61 -25.01 3.74
C SER A 54 -2.71 -25.52 2.62
N THR A 55 -2.87 -24.94 1.42
CA THR A 55 -1.97 -25.14 0.29
C THR A 55 -0.69 -24.32 0.40
N LEU A 56 -0.69 -23.31 1.28
CA LEU A 56 0.46 -22.44 1.53
C LEU A 56 1.35 -23.01 2.63
N SER A 57 2.67 -22.81 2.48
CA SER A 57 3.62 -23.06 3.58
C SER A 57 3.30 -22.13 4.76
N LYS A 58 3.72 -22.49 5.99
CA LYS A 58 3.50 -21.63 7.16
C LYS A 58 4.11 -20.23 7.00
N ASP A 59 5.27 -20.15 6.36
CA ASP A 59 5.94 -18.88 6.10
C ASP A 59 5.18 -18.04 5.09
N ASP A 60 4.57 -18.66 4.07
CA ASP A 60 3.74 -17.94 3.10
C ASP A 60 2.39 -17.54 3.69
N GLN A 61 1.79 -18.35 4.57
CA GLN A 61 0.62 -17.96 5.34
C GLN A 61 0.92 -16.74 6.22
N LYS A 62 2.09 -16.69 6.87
CA LYS A 62 2.51 -15.54 7.66
C LYS A 62 2.56 -14.27 6.79
N LYS A 63 3.22 -14.34 5.63
CA LYS A 63 3.30 -13.22 4.69
C LYS A 63 1.93 -12.76 4.20
N GLU A 64 1.02 -13.70 3.92
CA GLU A 64 -0.34 -13.39 3.47
C GLU A 64 -1.13 -12.64 4.56
N LEU A 65 -1.08 -13.10 5.81
CA LEU A 65 -1.76 -12.44 6.91
C LEU A 65 -1.14 -11.08 7.26
N GLU A 66 0.18 -10.94 7.17
CA GLU A 66 0.86 -9.64 7.29
C GLU A 66 0.45 -8.67 6.18
N TRP A 67 0.39 -9.16 4.94
CA TRP A 67 -0.08 -8.38 3.80
C TRP A 67 -1.53 -7.93 4.00
N PHE A 68 -2.39 -8.84 4.46
CA PHE A 68 -3.80 -8.56 4.71
C PHE A 68 -4.00 -7.50 5.79
N ALA A 69 -3.29 -7.63 6.92
CA ALA A 69 -3.31 -6.64 8.00
C ALA A 69 -2.85 -5.26 7.51
N LYS A 70 -1.78 -5.23 6.71
CA LYS A 70 -1.26 -3.99 6.11
C LYS A 70 -2.27 -3.34 5.15
N ALA A 71 -2.90 -4.13 4.29
CA ALA A 71 -3.90 -3.65 3.35
C ALA A 71 -5.12 -3.03 4.05
N ALA A 72 -5.42 -3.50 5.27
CA ALA A 72 -6.53 -3.01 6.08
C ALA A 72 -6.21 -1.79 6.96
N GLU A 73 -4.94 -1.37 7.07
CA GLU A 73 -4.51 -0.21 7.85
C GLU A 73 -5.39 1.06 7.68
N PRO A 74 -5.76 1.49 6.45
CA PRO A 74 -6.56 2.71 6.29
C PRO A 74 -8.00 2.60 6.83
N PHE A 75 -8.46 1.39 7.13
CA PHE A 75 -9.83 1.12 7.60
C PHE A 75 -9.86 0.77 9.10
N LYS A 76 -8.73 0.82 9.80
CA LYS A 76 -8.67 0.47 11.21
C LYS A 76 -9.64 1.30 12.05
N GLY A 77 -10.42 0.63 12.90
CA GLY A 77 -11.46 1.26 13.71
C GLY A 77 -12.82 1.45 13.01
N MET A 78 -12.93 1.14 11.72
CA MET A 78 -14.22 1.10 11.01
C MET A 78 -15.12 0.03 11.62
N GLU A 79 -16.43 0.29 11.60
CA GLU A 79 -17.46 -0.63 12.06
C GLU A 79 -18.23 -1.19 10.84
N ILE A 80 -18.29 -2.51 10.75
CA ILE A 80 -18.99 -3.22 9.68
C ILE A 80 -20.01 -4.16 10.33
N ASN A 81 -21.27 -4.05 9.90
CA ASN A 81 -22.33 -4.98 10.28
C ASN A 81 -22.72 -5.83 9.07
N ILE A 82 -22.74 -7.14 9.24
CA ILE A 82 -23.13 -8.11 8.23
C ILE A 82 -24.35 -8.85 8.78
N VAL A 83 -25.29 -9.18 7.89
CA VAL A 83 -26.45 -10.00 8.21
C VAL A 83 -26.33 -11.26 7.38
N SER A 84 -26.45 -12.41 8.03
CA SER A 84 -26.33 -13.72 7.40
C SER A 84 -27.52 -14.62 7.73
N GLU A 85 -27.75 -15.62 6.88
CA GLU A 85 -28.73 -16.67 7.15
C GLU A 85 -28.23 -17.61 8.27
N THR A 86 -29.14 -18.33 8.92
CA THR A 86 -28.77 -19.32 9.94
C THR A 86 -28.44 -20.67 9.29
N ILE A 87 -27.26 -20.76 8.68
CA ILE A 87 -26.70 -21.99 8.12
C ILE A 87 -25.30 -22.25 8.68
N ALA A 88 -24.88 -23.52 8.69
CA ALA A 88 -23.64 -23.96 9.33
C ALA A 88 -22.37 -23.22 8.83
N THR A 89 -22.33 -22.80 7.56
CA THR A 89 -21.20 -22.03 7.03
C THR A 89 -21.12 -20.64 7.65
N HIS A 90 -22.26 -19.97 7.82
CA HIS A 90 -22.34 -18.64 8.42
C HIS A 90 -22.08 -18.67 9.94
N GLU A 91 -22.33 -19.79 10.61
CA GLU A 91 -21.89 -20.00 11.99
C GLU A 91 -20.36 -19.95 12.10
N TYR A 92 -19.65 -20.65 11.22
CA TYR A 92 -18.18 -20.59 11.20
C TYR A 92 -17.66 -19.19 10.83
N GLU A 93 -18.27 -18.53 9.84
CA GLU A 93 -17.89 -17.18 9.43
C GLU A 93 -18.09 -16.16 10.57
N SER A 94 -19.23 -16.19 11.25
CA SER A 94 -19.56 -15.28 12.35
C SER A 94 -18.69 -15.50 13.60
N GLN A 95 -18.43 -16.76 13.96
CA GLN A 95 -17.75 -17.08 15.21
C GLN A 95 -16.23 -17.09 15.08
N THR A 96 -15.72 -17.47 13.90
CA THR A 96 -14.29 -17.67 13.68
C THR A 96 -13.72 -16.61 12.75
N LEU A 97 -14.21 -16.50 11.50
CA LEU A 97 -13.59 -15.62 10.51
C LEU A 97 -13.76 -14.14 10.83
N ALA A 98 -14.93 -13.73 11.32
CA ALA A 98 -15.20 -12.36 11.78
C ALA A 98 -14.25 -11.93 12.90
N LYS A 99 -13.96 -12.85 13.82
CA LYS A 99 -13.02 -12.64 14.92
C LYS A 99 -11.59 -12.53 14.40
N ALA A 100 -11.17 -13.42 13.49
CA ALA A 100 -9.87 -13.36 12.85
C ALA A 100 -9.64 -12.04 12.13
N PHE A 101 -10.61 -11.64 11.31
CA PHE A 101 -10.59 -10.39 10.59
C PHE A 101 -10.44 -9.20 11.54
N SER A 102 -11.22 -9.16 12.61
CA SER A 102 -11.18 -8.06 13.58
C SER A 102 -9.84 -7.99 14.33
N GLU A 103 -9.31 -9.13 14.75
CA GLU A 103 -8.02 -9.21 15.45
C GLU A 103 -6.84 -8.82 14.54
N LEU A 104 -6.86 -9.23 13.27
CA LEU A 104 -5.79 -8.95 12.31
C LEU A 104 -5.78 -7.49 11.83
N THR A 105 -6.96 -6.92 11.59
CA THR A 105 -7.10 -5.61 10.92
C THR A 105 -7.40 -4.46 11.88
N GLY A 106 -7.98 -4.75 13.04
CA GLY A 106 -8.54 -3.75 13.95
C GLY A 106 -9.83 -3.08 13.44
N ILE A 107 -10.45 -3.63 12.38
CA ILE A 107 -11.82 -3.29 11.97
C ILE A 107 -12.77 -4.02 12.93
N LYS A 108 -13.80 -3.33 13.40
CA LYS A 108 -14.81 -3.93 14.28
C LYS A 108 -15.90 -4.56 13.43
N LEU A 109 -15.87 -5.89 13.32
CA LEU A 109 -16.85 -6.62 12.53
C LEU A 109 -17.91 -7.26 13.44
N LYS A 110 -19.19 -7.02 13.11
CA LYS A 110 -20.34 -7.71 13.70
C LYS A 110 -21.04 -8.48 12.58
N HIS A 111 -21.17 -9.79 12.74
CA HIS A 111 -21.78 -10.68 11.76
C HIS A 111 -23.06 -11.30 12.31
#